data_AF-A0A7X7R489-F1
#
_entry.id   AF-A0A7X7R489-F1
#
_cell.length_a   1.000
_cell.length_b   1.000
_cell.length_c   1.000
_cell.angle_alpha   90.00
_cell.angle_beta   90.00
_cell.angle_gamma   90.00
#
_symmetry.space_group_name_H-M   'P 1'
#
loop_
_entity.id
_entity.type
_entity.pdbx_description
1 polymer ?
#
loop_
_entity_poly.entity_id
_entity_poly.type
_entity_poly.pdbx_seq_one_letter_code
_entity_poly.pdbx_strand_id
1 'polypeptide(L)'
;KGEEVTKVKLVIGRQNPKMNTNLEFAKRVKALMDKKEPGLSNGIFMGKAAFNQDLHPRALLIEVGAHTNDKAQAEKGVALFAGTLPAALGVADNSEEGAARKPFAGDNQKSGITIAVILGIVAAAAGGFYLLNKGNLNR
;
A
#
# COMPACT_ATOMS: atom_id res chain seq x y z
N LYS A 1 17.33 -11.05 21.93
CA LYS A 1 17.45 -11.85 20.68
C LYS A 1 16.04 -12.10 20.18
N GLY A 2 15.73 -11.77 18.92
CA GLY A 2 14.44 -12.18 18.34
C GLY A 2 14.37 -13.69 18.21
N GLU A 3 13.16 -14.25 18.32
CA GLU A 3 12.92 -15.68 18.14
C GLU A 3 12.97 -16.04 16.65
N GLU A 4 13.63 -17.15 16.30
CA GLU A 4 13.66 -17.62 14.92
C GLU A 4 12.31 -18.23 14.54
N VAL A 5 11.58 -17.51 13.70
CA VAL A 5 10.25 -17.90 13.21
C VAL A 5 10.24 -18.04 11.69
N THR A 6 9.31 -18.84 11.18
CA THR A 6 9.14 -19.00 9.74
C THR A 6 8.56 -17.71 9.13
N LYS A 7 9.21 -17.23 8.08
CA LYS A 7 8.82 -15.99 7.40
C LYS A 7 7.52 -16.15 6.60
N VAL A 8 6.80 -15.05 6.44
CA VAL A 8 5.54 -14.99 5.68
C VAL A 8 5.78 -14.31 4.34
N LYS A 9 5.36 -14.97 3.26
CA LYS A 9 5.42 -14.42 1.91
C LYS A 9 4.02 -13.98 1.48
N LEU A 10 3.91 -12.78 0.93
CA LEU A 10 2.68 -12.30 0.32
C LEU A 10 2.68 -12.69 -1.16
N VAL A 11 1.52 -13.06 -1.72
CA VAL A 11 1.42 -13.50 -3.11
C VAL A 11 0.39 -12.68 -3.86
N ILE A 12 0.75 -12.22 -5.06
CA ILE A 12 -0.11 -11.48 -5.98
C ILE A 12 -0.13 -12.18 -7.34
N GLY A 13 -1.32 -12.50 -7.81
CA GLY A 13 -1.56 -13.03 -9.14
C GLY A 13 -1.51 -11.94 -10.21
N ARG A 14 -0.57 -12.06 -11.15
CA ARG A 14 -0.39 -11.11 -12.27
C ARG A 14 -1.54 -11.10 -13.27
N GLN A 15 -2.35 -12.16 -13.31
CA GLN A 15 -3.50 -12.27 -14.19
C GLN A 15 -4.80 -11.76 -13.54
N ASN A 16 -4.73 -11.32 -12.27
CA ASN A 16 -5.91 -10.84 -11.57
C ASN A 16 -6.32 -9.46 -12.09
N PRO A 17 -7.60 -9.22 -12.44
CA PRO A 17 -8.06 -7.90 -12.89
C PRO A 17 -7.87 -6.81 -11.83
N LYS A 18 -7.86 -7.18 -10.54
CA LYS A 18 -7.60 -6.29 -9.40
C LYS A 18 -6.13 -6.34 -8.93
N MET A 19 -5.19 -6.80 -9.77
CA MET A 19 -3.78 -6.96 -9.39
C MET A 19 -3.18 -5.69 -8.77
N ASN A 20 -3.39 -4.53 -9.40
CA ASN A 20 -2.79 -3.28 -8.92
C ASN A 20 -3.27 -2.90 -7.52
N THR A 21 -4.59 -2.96 -7.27
CA THR A 21 -5.16 -2.60 -5.96
C THR A 21 -4.76 -3.60 -4.88
N ASN A 22 -4.74 -4.90 -5.20
CA ASN A 22 -4.26 -5.93 -4.29
C ASN A 22 -2.75 -5.82 -4.01
N LEU A 23 -1.95 -5.43 -5.00
CA LEU A 23 -0.51 -5.20 -4.83
C LEU A 23 -0.24 -4.01 -3.91
N GLU A 24 -0.96 -2.90 -4.07
CA GLU A 24 -0.83 -1.75 -3.15
C GLU A 24 -1.23 -2.13 -1.72
N PHE A 25 -2.28 -2.94 -1.56
CA PHE A 25 -2.63 -3.50 -0.25
C PHE A 25 -1.52 -4.39 0.31
N ALA A 26 -0.94 -5.29 -0.49
CA ALA A 26 0.17 -6.14 -0.06
C ALA A 26 1.42 -5.33 0.33
N LYS A 27 1.76 -4.27 -0.40
CA LYS A 27 2.85 -3.35 -0.04
C LYS A 27 2.59 -2.69 1.30
N ARG A 28 1.36 -2.23 1.56
CA ARG A 28 0.98 -1.65 2.86
C ARG A 28 1.12 -2.67 3.99
N VAL A 29 0.61 -3.88 3.81
CA VAL A 29 0.73 -4.97 4.80
C VAL A 29 2.21 -5.28 5.05
N LYS A 30 3.01 -5.44 4.00
CA LYS A 30 4.45 -5.68 4.11
C LYS A 30 5.16 -4.56 4.89
N ALA A 31 4.88 -3.29 4.59
CA ALA A 31 5.50 -2.17 5.31
C ALA A 31 5.15 -2.19 6.81
N LEU A 32 3.92 -2.58 7.16
CA LEU A 32 3.50 -2.75 8.55
C LEU A 32 4.17 -3.95 9.21
N MET A 33 4.32 -5.07 8.51
CA MET A 33 5.09 -6.22 8.98
C MET A 33 6.55 -5.84 9.23
N ASP A 34 7.20 -5.17 8.28
CA ASP A 34 8.60 -4.77 8.41
C ASP A 34 8.82 -3.80 9.58
N LYS A 35 7.82 -2.96 9.90
CA LYS A 35 7.84 -2.05 11.04
C LYS A 35 7.61 -2.76 12.37
N LYS A 36 6.59 -3.64 12.46
CA LYS A 36 6.16 -4.28 13.71
C LYS A 36 7.02 -5.50 14.06
N GLU A 37 7.39 -6.27 13.06
CA GLU A 37 8.10 -7.55 13.17
C GLU A 37 9.27 -7.60 12.15
N PRO A 38 10.37 -6.86 12.38
CA PRO A 38 11.49 -6.80 11.44
C PRO A 38 12.02 -8.19 11.08
N GLY A 39 12.11 -8.49 9.78
CA GLY A 39 12.59 -9.77 9.26
C GLY A 39 11.53 -10.87 9.09
N LEU A 40 10.28 -10.64 9.52
CA LEU A 40 9.18 -11.59 9.34
C LEU A 40 8.74 -11.72 7.87
N SER A 41 8.84 -10.64 7.10
CA SER A 41 8.46 -10.64 5.68
C SER A 41 9.47 -11.40 4.82
N ASN A 42 8.99 -12.32 4.00
CA ASN A 42 9.74 -12.94 2.90
C ASN A 42 9.48 -12.24 1.55
N GLY A 43 8.96 -11.01 1.58
CA GLY A 43 8.65 -10.23 0.39
C GLY A 43 7.28 -10.52 -0.23
N ILE A 44 7.09 -9.99 -1.44
CA ILE A 44 5.89 -10.14 -2.26
C ILE A 44 6.26 -10.91 -3.52
N PHE A 45 5.65 -12.07 -3.73
CA PHE A 45 5.83 -12.88 -4.93
C PHE A 45 4.75 -12.58 -5.97
N MET A 46 5.20 -12.37 -7.21
CA MET A 46 4.34 -12.07 -8.35
C MET A 46 4.13 -13.34 -9.19
N GLY A 47 3.05 -14.07 -8.91
CA GLY A 47 2.73 -15.31 -9.60
C GLY A 47 2.05 -15.11 -10.94
N LYS A 48 2.33 -15.97 -11.93
CA LYS A 48 1.61 -16.00 -13.22
C LYS A 48 0.29 -16.80 -13.10
N ALA A 49 -0.62 -16.29 -12.28
CA ALA A 49 -1.95 -16.86 -12.03
C ALA A 49 -2.93 -15.73 -11.67
N ALA A 50 -4.23 -16.02 -11.62
CA ALA A 50 -5.24 -15.07 -11.17
C ALA A 50 -5.50 -15.17 -9.66
N PHE A 51 -5.56 -16.39 -9.10
CA PHE A 51 -6.04 -16.68 -7.74
C PHE A 51 -7.42 -16.04 -7.44
N ASN A 52 -8.00 -16.34 -6.27
CA ASN A 52 -9.28 -15.76 -5.83
C ASN A 52 -9.17 -14.28 -5.39
N GLN A 53 -8.22 -13.53 -5.96
CA GLN A 53 -7.94 -12.16 -5.56
C GLN A 53 -8.85 -11.14 -6.26
N ASP A 54 -9.66 -11.59 -7.21
CA ASP A 54 -10.66 -10.81 -7.92
C ASP A 54 -11.91 -10.56 -7.05
N LEU A 55 -12.10 -11.39 -6.02
CA LEU A 55 -13.23 -11.31 -5.10
C LEU A 55 -13.27 -10.01 -4.29
N HIS A 56 -12.13 -9.37 -4.01
CA HIS A 56 -12.07 -8.13 -3.22
C HIS A 56 -10.82 -7.29 -3.56
N PRO A 57 -10.87 -5.95 -3.59
CA PRO A 57 -9.70 -5.08 -3.84
C PRO A 57 -8.65 -5.05 -2.70
N ARG A 58 -8.77 -5.95 -1.73
CA ARG A 58 -7.84 -6.18 -0.61
C ARG A 58 -7.64 -7.68 -0.36
N ALA A 59 -7.85 -8.50 -1.38
CA ALA A 59 -7.70 -9.95 -1.27
C ALA A 59 -6.21 -10.32 -1.32
N LEU A 60 -5.73 -11.05 -0.32
CA LEU A 60 -4.32 -11.37 -0.14
C LEU A 60 -4.16 -12.88 0.08
N LEU A 61 -3.32 -13.51 -0.73
CA LEU A 61 -2.83 -14.86 -0.47
C LEU A 61 -1.51 -14.75 0.31
N ILE A 62 -1.35 -15.59 1.32
CA ILE A 62 -0.11 -15.71 2.08
C ILE A 62 0.42 -17.12 2.01
N GLU A 63 1.74 -17.26 1.98
CA GLU A 63 2.44 -18.52 2.16
C GLU A 63 3.26 -18.44 3.45
N VAL A 64 3.10 -19.43 4.32
CA VAL A 64 3.84 -19.51 5.59
C VAL A 64 4.64 -20.80 5.57
N GLY A 65 5.95 -20.66 5.41
CA GLY A 65 6.86 -21.80 5.33
C GLY A 65 6.74 -22.64 4.07
N ALA A 66 7.44 -23.77 4.10
CA ALA A 66 7.51 -24.81 3.10
C ALA A 66 7.72 -26.17 3.80
N HIS A 67 7.82 -27.25 3.02
CA HIS A 67 8.09 -28.61 3.53
C HIS A 67 9.39 -28.74 4.35
N THR A 68 10.28 -27.75 4.29
CA THR A 68 11.54 -27.70 5.05
C THR A 68 11.42 -26.94 6.38
N ASN A 69 10.29 -26.31 6.66
CA ASN A 69 10.08 -25.54 7.89
C ASN A 69 9.42 -26.39 8.97
N ASP A 70 9.79 -26.14 10.23
CA ASP A 70 9.08 -26.68 11.37
C ASP A 70 7.70 -26.04 11.52
N LYS A 71 6.70 -26.86 11.86
CA LYS A 71 5.30 -26.44 11.98
C LYS A 71 5.13 -25.40 13.10
N ALA A 72 5.76 -25.59 14.25
CA ALA A 72 5.62 -24.67 15.37
C ALA A 72 6.22 -23.30 15.04
N GLN A 73 7.30 -23.25 14.27
CA GLN A 73 7.84 -21.99 13.75
C GLN A 73 6.92 -21.30 12.73
N ALA A 74 6.20 -22.08 11.90
CA ALA A 74 5.17 -21.55 11.00
C ALA A 74 3.98 -20.98 11.76
N GLU A 75 3.50 -21.67 12.80
CA GLU A 75 2.43 -21.21 13.69
C GLU A 75 2.81 -19.90 14.39
N LYS A 76 4.04 -19.80 14.91
CA LYS A 76 4.55 -18.55 15.51
C LYS A 76 4.65 -17.43 14.47
N GLY A 77 5.20 -17.71 13.29
CA GLY A 77 5.33 -16.73 12.21
C GLY A 77 3.99 -16.16 11.75
N VAL A 78 2.97 -17.02 11.56
CA VAL A 78 1.63 -16.56 11.17
C VAL A 78 0.93 -15.81 12.30
N ALA A 79 1.16 -16.16 13.56
CA ALA A 79 0.62 -15.43 14.71
C ALA A 79 1.16 -13.98 14.77
N LEU A 80 2.46 -13.80 14.57
CA LEU A 80 3.08 -12.47 14.48
C LEU A 80 2.51 -11.68 13.28
N PHE A 81 2.35 -12.34 12.12
CA PHE A 81 1.71 -11.73 10.96
C PHE A 81 0.27 -11.29 11.27
N ALA A 82 -0.53 -12.12 11.94
CA ALA A 82 -1.90 -11.79 12.31
C ALA A 82 -1.96 -10.53 13.19
N GLY A 83 -0.99 -10.33 14.08
CA GLY A 83 -0.84 -9.12 14.89
C GLY A 83 -0.63 -7.83 14.07
N THR A 84 -0.25 -7.91 12.79
CA THR A 84 -0.10 -6.75 11.90
C THR A 84 -1.40 -6.33 11.21
N LEU A 85 -2.40 -7.22 11.17
CA LEU A 85 -3.63 -7.03 10.42
C LEU A 85 -4.54 -5.90 10.95
N PRO A 86 -4.71 -5.66 12.27
CA PRO A 86 -5.55 -4.57 12.74
C PRO A 86 -5.15 -3.21 12.14
N ALA A 87 -3.85 -2.88 12.19
CA ALA A 87 -3.31 -1.66 11.59
C ALA A 87 -3.44 -1.62 10.06
N ALA A 88 -3.28 -2.76 9.38
CA ALA A 88 -3.43 -2.86 7.93
C ALA A 88 -4.90 -2.66 7.49
N LEU A 89 -5.83 -3.16 8.30
CA LEU A 89 -7.27 -3.06 8.07
C LEU A 89 -7.86 -1.73 8.54
N GLY A 90 -7.11 -0.96 9.33
CA GLY A 90 -7.56 0.31 9.90
C GLY A 90 -8.50 0.11 11.10
N VAL A 91 -8.47 -1.07 11.72
CA VAL A 91 -9.16 -1.31 12.99
C VAL A 91 -8.30 -0.66 14.07
N ALA A 92 -8.81 0.38 14.71
CA ALA A 92 -8.11 1.06 15.79
C ALA A 92 -7.95 0.10 16.98
N ASP A 93 -6.71 -0.11 17.41
CA ASP A 93 -6.43 -0.55 18.77
C ASP A 93 -6.79 0.63 19.69
N ASN A 94 -7.79 0.47 20.55
CA ASN A 94 -8.20 1.46 21.56
C ASN A 94 -7.18 1.60 22.70
N SER A 95 -5.92 1.21 22.50
CA SER A 95 -4.93 1.02 23.55
C SER A 95 -3.74 1.96 23.47
N GLU A 96 -3.81 3.09 22.75
CA GLU A 96 -2.88 4.22 22.97
C GLU A 96 -3.55 5.58 22.71
N GLU A 97 -3.79 6.33 23.78
CA GLU A 97 -3.98 7.78 23.76
C GLU A 97 -2.70 8.46 23.24
N GLY A 98 -2.80 9.16 22.11
CA GLY A 98 -1.67 9.94 21.59
C GLY A 98 -1.84 10.30 20.12
N ALA A 99 -2.30 11.53 19.90
CA ALA A 99 -2.35 12.31 18.65
C ALA A 99 -2.91 11.59 17.40
N ALA A 100 -3.89 12.24 16.76
CA ALA A 100 -4.50 11.83 15.50
C ALA A 100 -3.44 11.25 14.52
N ARG A 101 -3.46 9.91 14.36
CA ARG A 101 -2.56 9.21 13.45
C ARG A 101 -2.92 9.67 12.03
N LYS A 102 -2.00 10.40 11.37
CA LYS A 102 -2.15 10.81 9.97
C LYS A 102 -2.51 9.58 9.12
N PRO A 103 -3.42 9.71 8.13
CA PRO A 103 -3.65 8.66 7.17
C PRO A 103 -2.31 8.19 6.61
N PHE A 104 -2.14 6.87 6.49
CA PHE A 104 -0.95 6.27 5.90
C PHE A 104 -0.77 6.83 4.49
N ALA A 105 0.07 7.85 4.35
CA ALA A 105 0.41 8.46 3.07
C ALA A 105 1.40 7.51 2.42
N GLY A 106 0.87 6.56 1.64
CA GLY A 106 1.66 5.89 0.62
C GLY A 106 2.41 6.93 -0.19
N ASP A 107 3.67 6.63 -0.46
CA ASP A 107 4.69 7.47 -1.09
C ASP A 107 4.14 8.38 -2.20
N ASN A 108 3.72 9.59 -1.82
CA ASN A 108 3.04 10.58 -2.67
C ASN A 108 4.00 11.71 -3.07
N GLN A 109 5.30 11.43 -3.16
CA GLN A 109 6.31 12.42 -3.53
C GLN A 109 6.06 13.02 -4.94
N LYS A 110 5.21 12.40 -5.77
CA LYS A 110 4.83 12.91 -7.10
C LYS A 110 3.61 13.84 -7.10
N SER A 111 2.84 13.92 -6.02
CA SER A 111 1.57 14.67 -5.99
C SER A 111 1.76 16.19 -6.04
N GLY A 112 2.80 16.72 -5.38
CA GLY A 112 3.06 18.17 -5.34
C GLY A 112 3.42 18.76 -6.71
N ILE A 113 4.19 18.04 -7.53
CA ILE A 113 4.59 18.49 -8.88
C ILE A 113 3.39 18.50 -9.82
N THR A 114 2.52 17.48 -9.77
CA THR A 114 1.32 17.43 -10.60
C THR A 114 0.38 18.60 -10.31
N ILE A 115 0.18 18.95 -9.05
CA ILE A 115 -0.65 20.10 -8.65
C ILE A 115 -0.03 21.40 -9.18
N ALA A 116 1.28 21.59 -9.05
CA ALA A 116 1.97 22.79 -9.55
C ALA A 116 1.86 22.94 -11.08
N VAL A 117 1.98 21.84 -11.84
CA VAL A 117 1.82 21.84 -13.30
C VAL A 117 0.39 22.23 -13.69
N ILE A 118 -0.62 21.66 -13.03
CA ILE A 118 -2.02 22.01 -13.31
C ILE A 118 -2.27 23.49 -13.05
N LEU A 119 -1.81 24.02 -11.92
CA LEU A 119 -1.96 25.44 -11.57
C LEU A 119 -1.25 26.35 -12.58
N GLY A 120 -0.05 25.96 -13.03
CA GLY A 120 0.69 26.70 -14.07
C GLY A 120 -0.05 26.76 -15.40
N ILE A 121 -0.63 25.64 -15.86
CA ILE A 121 -1.42 25.58 -17.09
C ILE A 121 -2.66 26.48 -16.98
N VAL A 122 -3.39 26.42 -15.86
CA VAL A 122 -4.59 27.24 -15.64
C VAL A 122 -4.24 28.73 -15.61
N ALA A 123 -3.17 29.13 -14.94
CA ALA A 123 -2.73 30.51 -14.89
C ALA A 123 -2.33 31.05 -16.28
N ALA A 124 -1.62 30.25 -17.07
CA ALA A 124 -1.24 30.61 -18.44
C ALA A 124 -2.47 30.78 -19.35
N ALA A 125 -3.45 29.88 -19.26
CA ALA A 125 -4.68 29.97 -20.03
C ALA A 125 -5.51 31.21 -19.65
N ALA A 126 -5.65 31.50 -18.35
CA ALA A 126 -6.35 32.69 -17.86
C ALA A 126 -5.64 33.99 -18.28
N GLY A 127 -4.31 34.04 -18.18
CA GLY A 127 -3.50 35.17 -18.64
C GLY A 127 -3.62 35.40 -20.15
N GLY A 128 -3.54 34.33 -20.94
CA GLY A 128 -3.73 34.39 -22.40
C GLY A 128 -5.13 34.89 -22.79
N PHE A 129 -6.18 34.37 -22.16
CA PHE A 129 -7.55 34.82 -22.37
C PHE A 129 -7.74 36.29 -22.03
N TYR A 130 -7.20 36.75 -20.89
CA TYR A 130 -7.27 38.16 -20.50
C TYR A 130 -6.56 39.08 -21.49
N LEU A 131 -5.37 38.71 -21.95
CA LEU A 131 -4.60 39.51 -22.92
C LEU A 131 -5.29 39.58 -24.29
N LEU A 132 -5.86 38.48 -24.77
CA LEU A 132 -6.62 38.45 -26.03
C LEU A 132 -7.89 39.31 -25.94
N ASN A 133 -8.56 39.31 -24.79
CA ASN A 133 -9.80 40.08 -24.62
C ASN A 133 -9.58 41.56 -24.30
N LYS A 134 -8.40 41.96 -23.81
CA LYS A 134 -8.08 43.37 -23.53
C LYS A 134 -8.04 44.24 -24.79
N GLY A 135 -7.74 43.67 -25.96
CA GLY A 135 -7.73 44.38 -27.24
C GLY A 135 -9.11 44.70 -27.82
N ASN A 136 -10.18 44.11 -27.28
CA ASN A 136 -11.55 44.23 -27.82
C ASN A 136 -12.44 45.24 -27.05
N LEU A 137 -11.93 45.88 -25.99
CA LEU A 137 -12.67 46.83 -25.15
C LEU A 137 -12.47 48.32 -25.53
N ASN A 138 -11.60 48.63 -26.50
CA ASN A 138 -11.29 50.01 -26.91
C ASN A 138 -11.83 50.37 -28.31
N ARG A 139 -13.03 49.90 -28.68
CA ARG A 139 -13.78 50.40 -29.85
C ARG A 139 -15.19 50.79 -29.46
#